data_AF-A0A958YC84-F1
#
_entry.id   AF-A0A958YC84-F1
#
_cell.length_a   1.000
_cell.length_b   1.000
_cell.length_c   1.000
_cell.angle_alpha   90.00
_cell.angle_beta   90.00
_cell.angle_gamma   90.00
#
_symmetry.space_group_name_H-M   'P 1'
#
loop_
_entity.id
_entity.type
_entity.pdbx_description
1 polymer ?
#
loop_
_entity_poly.entity_id
_entity_poly.type
_entity_poly.pdbx_seq_one_letter_code
_entity_poly.pdbx_strand_id
1 'polypeptide(L)'
;MWQFLKNLFYKETNEVAPEDTMKKFLIVGLGNIGAEYQNTRHNIGFTVLDHFAKQENLSFETQKLGDIVYYKFKGRTFIMLKPSTYMNLSGKAVTYWMQKENVPLENVLVITDDLNLPFGALRLK
;
A
#
# COMPACT_ATOMS: atom_id res chain seq x y z
N MET A 1 29.69 31.06 13.16
CA MET A 1 28.33 31.59 12.91
C MET A 1 27.68 30.98 11.66
N TRP A 2 28.37 30.92 10.51
CA TRP A 2 27.84 30.27 9.28
C TRP A 2 27.55 28.76 9.47
N GLN A 3 28.42 28.02 10.16
CA GLN A 3 28.21 26.58 10.46
C GLN A 3 26.95 26.32 11.30
N PHE A 4 26.57 27.25 12.17
CA PHE A 4 25.36 27.14 13.00
C PHE A 4 24.08 27.26 12.16
N LEU A 5 24.08 28.17 11.17
CA LEU A 5 22.97 28.32 10.22
C LEU A 5 22.86 27.14 9.25
N LYS A 6 23.98 26.51 8.87
CA LYS A 6 23.92 25.28 8.05
C LYS A 6 23.15 24.16 8.77
N ASN A 7 23.43 23.91 10.05
CA ASN A 7 22.71 22.88 10.81
C ASN A 7 21.24 23.20 11.06
N LEU A 8 20.83 24.47 11.00
CA LEU A 8 19.43 24.88 11.19
C LEU A 8 18.58 24.62 9.94
N PHE A 9 19.19 24.54 8.76
CA PHE A 9 18.52 24.32 7.47
C PHE A 9 18.90 23.00 6.79
N TYR A 10 19.93 22.29 7.27
CA TYR A 10 20.22 20.92 6.87
C TYR A 10 19.30 19.98 7.65
N LYS A 11 18.14 19.69 7.06
CA LYS A 11 17.35 18.55 7.48
C LYS A 11 18.23 17.33 7.24
N GLU A 12 18.71 16.68 8.31
CA GLU A 12 19.27 15.33 8.18
C GLU A 12 18.21 14.51 7.45
N THR A 13 18.48 14.22 6.18
CA THR A 13 17.84 13.10 5.51
C THR A 13 18.32 11.89 6.29
N ASN A 14 17.51 11.44 7.24
CA ASN A 14 17.68 10.12 7.82
C ASN A 14 17.55 9.13 6.66
N GLU A 15 18.68 8.85 6.00
CA GLU A 15 18.80 7.78 5.04
C GLU A 15 18.57 6.49 5.83
N VAL A 16 17.37 5.96 5.70
CA VAL A 16 17.02 4.67 6.28
C VAL A 16 17.96 3.64 5.66
N ALA A 17 18.73 2.94 6.49
CA ALA A 17 19.68 1.95 6.01
C ALA A 17 18.97 0.93 5.09
N PRO A 18 19.63 0.46 4.02
CA PRO A 18 19.01 -0.42 3.01
C PRO A 18 18.46 -1.73 3.60
N GLU A 19 18.89 -2.16 4.79
CA GLU A 19 18.33 -3.33 5.45
C GLU A 19 16.89 -3.10 5.98
N ASP A 20 16.55 -1.88 6.37
CA ASP A 20 15.22 -1.54 6.91
C ASP A 20 14.17 -1.37 5.79
N THR A 21 14.57 -0.88 4.62
CA THR A 21 13.68 -0.77 3.45
C THR A 21 13.31 -2.15 2.88
N MET A 22 14.25 -3.10 2.93
CA MET A 22 14.05 -4.50 2.50
C MET A 22 13.05 -5.27 3.39
N LYS A 23 12.68 -4.72 4.56
CA LYS A 23 11.72 -5.34 5.49
C LYS A 23 10.30 -4.79 5.35
N LYS A 24 10.05 -3.82 4.46
CA LYS A 24 8.73 -3.26 4.21
C LYS A 24 8.17 -3.72 2.87
N PHE A 25 6.88 -4.04 2.86
CA PHE A 25 6.12 -4.47 1.68
C PHE A 25 4.85 -3.65 1.56
N LEU A 26 4.48 -3.28 0.35
CA LEU A 26 3.22 -2.58 0.07
C LEU A 26 2.29 -3.54 -0.67
N ILE A 27 1.18 -3.91 -0.02
CA ILE A 27 0.16 -4.79 -0.58
C ILE A 27 -1.04 -3.93 -0.97
N VAL A 28 -1.29 -3.78 -2.26
CA VAL A 28 -2.32 -2.89 -2.79
C VAL A 28 -3.50 -3.72 -3.27
N GLY A 29 -4.68 -3.50 -2.69
CA GLY A 29 -5.93 -4.01 -3.23
C GLY A 29 -6.52 -2.95 -4.15
N LEU A 30 -6.71 -3.27 -5.43
CA LEU A 30 -7.35 -2.35 -6.36
C LEU A 30 -8.89 -2.41 -6.25
N GLY A 31 -9.53 -1.25 -6.47
CA GLY A 31 -10.97 -1.08 -6.40
C GLY A 31 -11.41 0.38 -6.55
N ASN A 32 -12.73 0.60 -6.58
CA ASN A 32 -13.34 1.92 -6.51
C ASN A 32 -13.98 2.16 -5.13
N ILE A 33 -13.94 3.41 -4.67
CA ILE A 33 -14.63 3.87 -3.45
C ILE A 33 -16.08 4.23 -3.77
N GLY A 34 -16.97 4.01 -2.80
CA GLY A 34 -18.40 4.28 -2.94
C GLY A 34 -19.24 3.02 -2.72
N ALA A 35 -20.46 3.21 -2.20
CA ALA A 35 -21.37 2.08 -1.91
C ALA A 35 -21.79 1.35 -3.18
N GLU A 36 -21.88 2.05 -4.30
CA GLU A 36 -22.24 1.55 -5.62
C GLU A 36 -21.22 0.58 -6.22
N TYR A 37 -19.97 0.58 -5.74
CA TYR A 37 -18.91 -0.32 -6.20
C TYR A 37 -18.75 -1.56 -5.31
N GLN A 38 -19.47 -1.62 -4.19
CA GLN A 38 -19.45 -2.78 -3.32
C GLN A 38 -19.91 -4.02 -4.08
N ASN A 39 -19.21 -5.14 -3.88
CA ASN A 39 -19.47 -6.43 -4.52
C ASN A 39 -19.38 -6.43 -6.06
N THR A 40 -18.76 -5.42 -6.67
CA THR A 40 -18.37 -5.48 -8.08
C THR A 40 -17.09 -6.31 -8.24
N ARG A 41 -16.93 -6.98 -9.39
CA ARG A 41 -15.71 -7.77 -9.68
C ARG A 41 -14.43 -6.95 -9.56
N HIS A 42 -14.52 -5.67 -9.92
CA HIS A 42 -13.42 -4.73 -9.91
C HIS A 42 -12.92 -4.36 -8.50
N ASN A 43 -13.75 -4.61 -7.48
CA ASN A 43 -13.42 -4.37 -6.08
C ASN A 43 -12.85 -5.62 -5.37
N ILE A 44 -12.54 -6.69 -6.10
CA ILE A 44 -12.02 -7.93 -5.49
C ILE A 44 -10.73 -7.69 -4.69
N GLY A 45 -9.88 -6.75 -5.13
CA GLY A 45 -8.67 -6.36 -4.40
C GLY A 45 -8.98 -5.82 -3.00
N PHE A 46 -10.01 -4.97 -2.86
CA PHE A 46 -10.48 -4.49 -1.56
C PHE A 46 -11.03 -5.65 -0.72
N THR A 47 -11.85 -6.53 -1.31
CA THR A 47 -12.44 -7.67 -0.61
C THR A 47 -11.38 -8.63 -0.04
N VAL A 48 -10.30 -8.89 -0.79
CA VAL A 48 -9.19 -9.73 -0.30
C VAL A 48 -8.51 -9.09 0.90
N LEU A 49 -8.23 -7.79 0.85
CA LEU A 49 -7.62 -7.08 1.96
C LEU A 49 -8.53 -7.00 3.19
N ASP A 50 -9.83 -6.77 3.00
CA ASP A 50 -10.82 -6.74 4.08
C ASP A 50 -10.94 -8.11 4.76
N HIS A 51 -10.90 -9.19 3.97
CA HIS A 51 -10.92 -10.55 4.51
C HIS A 51 -9.67 -10.84 5.36
N PHE A 52 -8.48 -10.51 4.83
CA PHE A 52 -7.23 -10.68 5.56
C PHE A 52 -7.22 -9.87 6.86
N ALA A 53 -7.60 -8.58 6.79
CA ALA A 53 -7.65 -7.72 7.96
C ALA A 53 -8.61 -8.27 9.02
N LYS A 54 -9.77 -8.78 8.62
CA LYS A 54 -10.72 -9.42 9.55
C LYS A 54 -10.11 -10.66 10.22
N GLN A 55 -9.39 -11.50 9.49
CA GLN A 55 -8.76 -12.71 10.05
C GLN A 55 -7.69 -12.37 11.08
N GLU A 56 -6.91 -11.31 10.83
CA GLU A 56 -5.83 -10.86 11.71
C GLU A 56 -6.27 -9.82 12.77
N ASN A 57 -7.59 -9.56 12.89
CA ASN A 57 -8.17 -8.54 13.78
C ASN A 57 -7.55 -7.13 13.59
N LEU A 58 -7.36 -6.74 12.34
CA LEU A 58 -6.81 -5.45 11.94
C LEU A 58 -7.94 -4.52 11.47
N SER A 59 -7.74 -3.23 11.70
CA SER A 59 -8.66 -2.18 11.26
C SER A 59 -7.97 -1.22 10.32
N PHE A 60 -8.61 -0.94 9.20
CA PHE A 60 -8.17 0.10 8.26
C PHE A 60 -8.41 1.50 8.84
N GLU A 61 -7.44 2.38 8.62
CA GLU A 61 -7.53 3.81 8.91
C GLU A 61 -7.51 4.59 7.60
N THR A 62 -8.45 5.52 7.43
CA THR A 62 -8.45 6.43 6.27
C THR A 62 -7.30 7.43 6.41
N GLN A 63 -6.38 7.38 5.46
CA GLN A 63 -5.28 8.33 5.36
C GLN A 63 -5.23 8.96 3.97
N LYS A 64 -4.18 9.75 3.71
CA LYS A 64 -3.99 10.41 2.42
C LYS A 64 -3.98 9.38 1.29
N LEU A 65 -4.88 9.56 0.33
CA LEU A 65 -5.02 8.75 -0.89
C LEU A 65 -5.41 7.27 -0.68
N GLY A 66 -5.90 6.88 0.51
CA GLY A 66 -6.48 5.56 0.68
C GLY A 66 -6.67 5.15 2.14
N ASP A 67 -7.35 4.02 2.31
CA ASP A 67 -7.39 3.33 3.59
C ASP A 67 -6.16 2.46 3.75
N ILE A 68 -5.53 2.52 4.93
CA ILE A 68 -4.26 1.85 5.23
C ILE A 68 -4.39 1.02 6.48
N VAL A 69 -3.67 -0.11 6.51
CA VAL A 69 -3.36 -0.79 7.76
C VAL A 69 -1.95 -1.37 7.72
N TYR A 70 -1.29 -1.39 8.87
CA TYR A 70 0.05 -1.96 9.04
C TYR A 70 -0.05 -3.31 9.75
N TYR A 71 0.60 -4.32 9.19
CA TYR A 71 0.69 -5.65 9.76
C TYR A 71 2.15 -6.06 9.92
N LYS A 72 2.54 -6.46 11.12
CA LYS A 72 3.91 -6.89 11.42
C LYS A 72 3.95 -8.41 11.53
N PHE A 73 4.80 -9.04 10.73
CA PHE A 73 4.95 -10.49 10.73
C PHE A 73 6.40 -10.89 10.46
N LYS A 74 6.96 -11.72 11.35
CA LYS A 74 8.35 -12.24 11.26
C LYS A 74 9.39 -11.17 10.91
N GLY A 75 9.36 -10.05 11.65
CA GLY A 75 10.31 -8.93 11.48
C GLY A 75 10.11 -8.08 10.21
N ARG A 76 9.02 -8.30 9.45
CA ARG A 76 8.64 -7.51 8.27
C ARG A 76 7.38 -6.70 8.57
N THR A 77 7.24 -5.58 7.87
CA THR A 77 6.04 -4.74 7.93
C THR A 77 5.33 -4.77 6.58
N PHE A 78 4.10 -5.24 6.57
CA PHE A 78 3.20 -5.23 5.43
C PHE A 78 2.26 -4.04 5.57
N ILE A 79 2.34 -3.12 4.62
CA ILE A 79 1.47 -1.95 4.52
C ILE A 79 0.39 -2.34 3.51
N MET A 80 -0.84 -2.49 3.98
CA MET A 80 -1.98 -2.80 3.11
C MET A 80 -2.69 -1.50 2.73
N LEU A 81 -2.91 -1.31 1.43
CA LEU A 81 -3.50 -0.09 0.86
C LEU A 81 -4.73 -0.42 0.02
N LYS A 82 -5.83 0.28 0.30
CA LYS A 82 -7.01 0.41 -0.58
C LYS A 82 -7.06 1.85 -1.11
N PRO A 83 -6.63 2.12 -2.36
CA PRO A 83 -6.61 3.48 -2.90
C PRO A 83 -7.97 4.17 -2.91
N SER A 84 -8.03 5.45 -2.51
CA SER A 84 -9.25 6.26 -2.59
C SER A 84 -9.30 7.18 -3.81
N THR A 85 -8.57 6.83 -4.87
CA THR A 85 -8.38 7.66 -6.07
C THR A 85 -9.19 7.22 -7.28
N TYR A 86 -10.10 6.26 -7.13
CA TYR A 86 -10.71 5.47 -8.22
C TYR A 86 -9.66 4.63 -8.99
N MET A 87 -10.14 3.62 -9.70
CA MET A 87 -9.27 2.63 -10.34
C MET A 87 -8.28 3.26 -11.31
N ASN A 88 -8.77 4.10 -12.21
CA ASN A 88 -7.97 4.71 -13.28
C ASN A 88 -6.82 5.60 -12.76
N LEU A 89 -6.89 6.07 -11.51
CA LEU A 89 -5.85 6.89 -10.88
C LEU A 89 -5.22 6.22 -9.66
N SER A 90 -5.37 4.89 -9.50
CA SER A 90 -4.78 4.14 -8.39
C SER A 90 -3.25 4.28 -8.31
N GLY A 91 -2.58 4.44 -9.46
CA GLY A 91 -1.13 4.68 -9.51
C GLY A 91 -0.68 5.91 -8.71
N LYS A 92 -1.53 6.95 -8.55
CA LYS A 92 -1.21 8.12 -7.71
C LYS A 92 -1.07 7.75 -6.24
N ALA A 93 -1.99 6.91 -5.74
CA ALA A 93 -1.96 6.44 -4.37
C ALA A 93 -0.77 5.49 -4.14
N VAL A 94 -0.55 4.55 -5.06
CA VAL A 94 0.54 3.57 -4.97
C VAL A 94 1.90 4.29 -4.92
N THR A 95 2.18 5.18 -5.87
CA THR A 95 3.44 5.94 -5.90
C THR A 95 3.64 6.77 -4.64
N TYR A 96 2.58 7.45 -4.16
CA TYR A 96 2.66 8.24 -2.93
C TYR A 96 3.04 7.37 -1.72
N TRP A 97 2.41 6.20 -1.57
CA TRP A 97 2.64 5.32 -0.43
C TRP A 97 3.99 4.60 -0.51
N MET A 98 4.45 4.23 -1.70
CA MET A 98 5.81 3.73 -1.90
C MET A 98 6.85 4.75 -1.43
N GLN A 99 6.72 6.01 -1.84
CA GLN A 99 7.64 7.08 -1.47
C GLN A 99 7.56 7.43 0.01
N LYS A 100 6.34 7.54 0.56
CA LYS A 100 6.12 7.86 1.98
C LYS A 100 6.73 6.80 2.89
N GLU A 101 6.59 5.54 2.54
CA GLU A 101 7.03 4.42 3.38
C GLU A 101 8.43 3.90 3.06
N ASN A 102 9.06 4.43 2.00
CA ASN A 102 10.32 3.96 1.43
C ASN A 102 10.27 2.47 1.04
N VAL A 103 9.18 2.07 0.37
CA VAL A 103 9.01 0.70 -0.13
C VAL A 103 9.57 0.61 -1.55
N PRO A 104 10.58 -0.25 -1.81
CA PRO A 104 11.10 -0.42 -3.15
C PRO A 104 10.10 -1.19 -4.03
N LEU A 105 10.19 -1.04 -5.36
CA LEU A 105 9.20 -1.55 -6.30
C LEU A 105 9.06 -3.08 -6.23
N GLU A 106 10.17 -3.79 -6.05
CA GLU A 106 10.23 -5.24 -5.90
C GLU A 106 9.45 -5.77 -4.67
N ASN A 107 9.12 -4.91 -3.72
CA ASN A 107 8.35 -5.24 -2.52
C ASN A 107 6.88 -4.81 -2.61
N VAL A 108 6.41 -4.45 -3.81
CA VAL A 108 5.01 -4.09 -4.05
C VAL A 108 4.26 -5.28 -4.65
N LEU A 109 3.14 -5.66 -4.02
CA LEU A 109 2.19 -6.63 -4.54
C LEU A 109 0.87 -5.94 -4.84
N VAL A 110 0.34 -6.11 -6.05
CA VAL A 110 -0.96 -5.57 -6.46
C VAL A 110 -1.95 -6.71 -6.65
N ILE A 111 -3.10 -6.61 -6.00
CA ILE A 111 -4.21 -7.56 -6.07
C ILE A 111 -5.34 -6.89 -6.88
N THR A 112 -5.70 -7.50 -8.00
CA THR A 112 -6.69 -6.96 -8.96
C THR A 112 -7.45 -8.08 -9.64
N ASP A 113 -8.59 -7.76 -10.24
CA ASP A 113 -9.29 -8.66 -11.15
C ASP A 113 -8.57 -8.79 -12.51
N ASP A 114 -8.79 -9.90 -13.20
CA ASP A 114 -8.29 -10.14 -14.56
C ASP A 114 -9.35 -10.89 -15.37
N LEU A 115 -9.85 -10.24 -16.43
CA LEU A 115 -10.88 -10.78 -17.32
C LEU A 115 -10.43 -12.01 -18.11
N ASN A 116 -9.12 -12.22 -18.24
CA ASN A 116 -8.55 -13.32 -19.02
C ASN A 116 -8.32 -14.58 -18.18
N LEU A 117 -8.56 -14.54 -16.87
CA LEU A 117 -8.43 -15.70 -16.01
C LEU A 117 -9.76 -16.47 -15.92
N PRO A 118 -9.72 -17.82 -15.97
CA PRO A 118 -10.87 -18.63 -15.63
C PRO A 118 -11.38 -18.32 -14.22
N PHE A 119 -12.68 -18.55 -13.99
CA PHE A 119 -13.27 -18.33 -12.66
C PHE A 119 -12.53 -19.14 -11.58
N GLY A 120 -12.17 -18.47 -10.49
CA GLY A 120 -11.44 -19.08 -9.37
C GLY A 120 -9.95 -19.30 -9.60
N ALA A 121 -9.43 -19.00 -10.80
CA ALA A 121 -8.00 -19.10 -11.06
C ALA A 121 -7.24 -17.90 -10.49
N LEU A 122 -6.10 -18.17 -9.86
CA LEU A 122 -5.15 -17.17 -9.38
C LEU A 122 -3.85 -17.26 -10.19
N ARG A 123 -3.24 -16.11 -10.46
CA ARG A 123 -1.96 -16.02 -11.17
C ARG A 123 -1.10 -14.95 -10.51
N LEU A 124 0.14 -15.32 -10.18
CA LEU A 124 1.19 -14.39 -9.80
C LEU A 124 2.06 -14.11 -11.03
N LYS A 125 2.45 -12.86 -11.24
CA LYS A 125 3.34 -12.41 -12.32
C LYS A 125 4.50 -11.63 -11.72
#